data_AF-C6C2E5-F1
#
_entry.id   AF-C6C2E5-F1
#
_cell.length_a   1.000
_cell.length_b   1.000
_cell.length_c   1.000
_cell.angle_alpha   90.00
_cell.angle_beta   90.00
_cell.angle_gamma   90.00
#
_symmetry.space_group_name_H-M   'P 1'
#
loop_
_entity.id
_entity.type
_entity.pdbx_description
1 polymer ?
#
loop_
_entity_poly.entity_id
_entity_poly.type
_entity_poly.pdbx_seq_one_letter_code
_entity_poly.pdbx_strand_id
1 'polypeptide(L)'
;MKIGKLNSIVMVLFFDLLVACSIGLVERTNAALESSSKDLKNKILKIKKEATGKGVLFEAFTGLKTGSKVTSGGLALREAKVQAIVETGKFLKIIEEEALKLKETGNSGQFLAMFDLMLEVVESLEDVGIIGLKARVLEESKNNPINTAERLLAAKAQIENQLKVVKEKQNIENGGEKKNNKSKKKK
;
A
#
# COMPACT_ATOMS: atom_id res chain seq x y z
N MET A 1 30.50 7.12 50.67
CA MET A 1 29.59 6.38 49.77
C MET A 1 29.89 6.84 48.34
N LYS A 2 30.38 5.94 47.48
CA LYS A 2 31.15 6.27 46.26
C LYS A 2 30.25 6.79 45.12
N ILE A 3 30.54 8.00 44.63
CA ILE A 3 29.92 8.65 43.47
C ILE A 3 29.82 7.71 42.25
N GLY A 4 30.79 6.80 42.06
CA GLY A 4 30.77 5.82 40.97
C GLY A 4 29.62 4.79 41.03
N LYS A 5 29.09 4.47 42.22
CA LYS A 5 27.97 3.52 42.37
C LYS A 5 26.63 4.16 42.02
N LEU A 6 26.49 5.47 42.27
CA LEU A 6 25.30 6.23 41.85
C LEU A 6 25.26 6.37 40.32
N ASN A 7 26.41 6.62 39.67
CA ASN A 7 26.47 6.81 38.22
C ASN A 7 26.07 5.53 37.44
N SER A 8 26.42 4.34 37.91
CA SER A 8 26.01 3.09 37.25
C SER A 8 24.50 2.81 37.43
N ILE A 9 23.95 3.07 38.62
CA ILE A 9 22.51 2.89 38.88
C ILE A 9 21.69 3.85 38.02
N VAL A 10 22.12 5.12 37.92
CA VAL A 10 21.46 6.12 37.08
C VAL A 10 21.47 5.69 35.60
N MET A 11 22.61 5.22 35.08
CA MET A 11 22.69 4.74 33.69
C MET A 11 21.73 3.56 33.42
N VAL A 12 21.69 2.55 34.29
CA VAL A 12 20.78 1.39 34.12
C VAL A 12 19.31 1.85 34.11
N LEU A 13 18.92 2.75 35.03
CA LEU A 13 17.56 3.29 35.06
C LEU A 13 17.21 4.10 33.79
N PHE A 14 18.17 4.84 33.22
CA PHE A 14 17.96 5.53 31.94
C PHE A 14 17.83 4.55 30.76
N PHE A 15 18.60 3.45 30.75
CA PHE A 15 18.46 2.39 29.75
C PHE A 15 17.10 1.69 29.86
N ASP A 16 16.67 1.31 31.06
CA ASP A 16 15.37 0.67 31.27
C ASP A 16 14.21 1.60 30.90
N LEU A 17 14.31 2.90 31.22
CA LEU A 17 13.30 3.89 30.85
C LEU A 17 13.25 4.12 29.33
N LEU A 18 14.41 4.19 28.66
CA LEU A 18 14.49 4.31 27.20
C LEU A 18 13.92 3.07 26.49
N VAL A 19 14.17 1.88 27.02
CA VAL A 19 13.61 0.62 26.49
C VAL A 19 12.09 0.58 26.69
N ALA A 20 11.58 0.91 27.88
CA ALA A 20 10.14 0.94 28.14
C ALA A 20 9.41 2.00 27.29
N CYS A 21 9.99 3.20 27.15
CA CYS A 21 9.45 4.26 26.29
C CYS A 21 9.47 3.86 24.81
N SER A 22 10.53 3.18 24.35
CA SER A 22 10.61 2.73 22.96
C SER A 22 9.60 1.62 22.67
N ILE A 23 9.48 0.59 23.52
CA ILE A 23 8.47 -0.48 23.34
C ILE A 23 7.05 0.10 23.26
N GLY A 24 6.67 0.96 24.21
CA GLY A 24 5.33 1.56 24.23
C GLY A 24 5.05 2.49 23.04
N LEU A 25 6.08 3.17 22.52
CA LEU A 25 5.96 3.95 21.29
C LEU A 25 5.75 3.04 20.07
N VAL A 26 6.51 1.94 19.99
CA VAL A 26 6.41 0.96 18.89
C VAL A 26 5.04 0.29 18.84
N GLU A 27 4.49 -0.12 19.98
CA GLU A 27 3.14 -0.70 20.04
C GLU A 27 2.08 0.31 19.54
N ARG A 28 2.20 1.58 19.94
CA ARG A 28 1.28 2.64 19.49
C ARG A 28 1.39 2.93 18.00
N THR A 29 2.60 3.02 17.45
CA THR A 29 2.79 3.25 16.01
C THR A 29 2.25 2.09 15.19
N ASN A 30 2.47 0.85 15.64
CA ASN A 30 1.95 -0.34 14.97
C ASN A 30 0.41 -0.36 14.98
N ALA A 31 -0.21 -0.07 16.12
CA ALA A 31 -1.66 0.01 16.23
C ALA A 31 -2.26 1.10 15.34
N ALA A 32 -1.62 2.27 15.25
CA ALA A 32 -2.05 3.37 14.39
C ALA A 32 -1.95 3.00 12.89
N LEU A 33 -0.86 2.36 12.48
CA LEU A 33 -0.68 1.88 11.11
C LEU A 33 -1.67 0.78 10.74
N GLU A 34 -1.92 -0.16 11.65
CA GLU A 34 -2.92 -1.21 11.45
C GLU A 34 -4.33 -0.63 11.32
N SER A 35 -4.68 0.36 12.15
CA SER A 35 -5.95 1.09 12.02
C SER A 35 -6.05 1.80 10.67
N SER A 36 -4.99 2.49 10.25
CA SER A 36 -4.94 3.19 8.96
C SER A 36 -5.10 2.22 7.77
N SER A 37 -4.47 1.04 7.86
CA SER A 37 -4.62 -0.05 6.88
C SER A 37 -6.08 -0.55 6.83
N LYS A 38 -6.71 -0.80 7.98
CA LYS A 38 -8.13 -1.20 8.07
C LYS A 38 -9.06 -0.13 7.48
N ASP A 39 -8.83 1.13 7.80
CA ASP A 39 -9.62 2.25 7.26
C ASP A 39 -9.49 2.35 5.73
N LEU A 40 -8.29 2.14 5.18
CA LEU A 40 -8.09 2.10 3.74
C LEU A 40 -8.82 0.93 3.09
N LYS A 41 -8.74 -0.28 3.64
CA LYS A 41 -9.48 -1.44 3.12
C LYS A 41 -10.99 -1.18 3.11
N ASN A 42 -11.52 -0.57 4.18
CA ASN A 42 -12.93 -0.15 4.24
C ASN A 42 -13.28 0.89 3.18
N LYS A 43 -12.40 1.87 2.92
CA LYS A 43 -12.58 2.84 1.82
C LYS A 43 -12.58 2.15 0.46
N ILE A 44 -11.70 1.18 0.22
CA ILE A 44 -11.67 0.42 -1.03
C ILE A 44 -12.98 -0.36 -1.25
N LEU A 45 -13.51 -1.00 -0.20
CA LEU A 45 -14.83 -1.64 -0.26
C LEU A 45 -15.95 -0.65 -0.55
N LYS A 46 -15.89 0.56 0.02
CA LYS A 46 -16.84 1.64 -0.28
C LYS A 46 -16.75 2.09 -1.75
N ILE A 47 -15.54 2.27 -2.27
CA ILE A 47 -15.29 2.60 -3.69
C ILE A 47 -15.86 1.51 -4.60
N LYS A 48 -15.62 0.23 -4.27
CA LYS A 48 -16.20 -0.91 -5.00
C LYS A 48 -17.73 -0.82 -5.02
N LYS A 49 -18.36 -0.60 -3.87
CA LYS A 49 -19.82 -0.47 -3.74
C LYS A 49 -20.38 0.69 -4.56
N GLU A 50 -19.73 1.86 -4.53
CA GLU A 50 -20.11 3.03 -5.33
C GLU A 50 -20.00 2.74 -6.84
N ALA A 51 -18.94 2.06 -7.27
CA ALA A 51 -18.75 1.65 -8.65
C ALA A 51 -19.81 0.62 -9.09
N THR A 52 -20.17 -0.34 -8.23
CA THR A 52 -21.28 -1.26 -8.49
C THR A 52 -22.60 -0.51 -8.66
N GLY A 53 -22.88 0.49 -7.81
CA GLY A 53 -24.05 1.37 -7.96
C GLY A 53 -24.08 2.17 -9.27
N LYS A 54 -22.91 2.41 -9.88
CA LYS A 54 -22.75 3.02 -11.21
C LYS A 54 -22.70 2.00 -12.36
N GLY A 55 -23.06 0.74 -12.10
CA GLY A 55 -23.19 -0.30 -13.12
C GLY A 55 -21.95 -1.15 -13.40
N VAL A 56 -20.91 -1.08 -12.56
CA VAL A 56 -19.75 -1.99 -12.66
C VAL A 56 -20.14 -3.37 -12.12
N LEU A 57 -20.06 -4.39 -12.98
CA LEU A 57 -20.24 -5.79 -12.61
C LEU A 57 -18.86 -6.41 -12.30
N PHE A 58 -18.45 -6.39 -11.03
CA PHE A 58 -17.19 -6.98 -10.58
C PHE A 58 -17.21 -8.52 -10.66
N GLU A 59 -18.38 -9.16 -10.59
CA GLU A 59 -18.52 -10.62 -10.73
C GLU A 59 -18.10 -11.13 -12.12
N ALA A 60 -18.11 -10.25 -13.13
CA ALA A 60 -17.62 -10.60 -14.47
C ALA A 60 -16.09 -10.72 -14.54
N PHE A 61 -15.38 -10.33 -13.47
CA PHE A 61 -13.93 -10.44 -13.40
C PHE A 61 -13.52 -11.89 -13.21
N THR A 62 -12.79 -12.42 -14.18
CA THR A 62 -12.33 -13.82 -14.17
C THR A 62 -10.82 -13.87 -14.42
N GLY A 63 -10.08 -14.42 -13.47
CA GLY A 63 -8.61 -14.48 -13.53
C GLY A 63 -8.00 -13.12 -13.84
N LEU A 64 -7.27 -13.02 -14.95
CA LEU A 64 -6.60 -11.78 -15.36
C LEU A 64 -7.51 -10.76 -16.09
N LYS A 65 -8.78 -11.10 -16.34
CA LYS A 65 -9.72 -10.26 -17.09
C LYS A 65 -10.51 -9.34 -16.15
N THR A 66 -9.94 -8.17 -15.82
CA THR A 66 -10.53 -7.18 -14.87
C THR A 66 -10.67 -5.77 -15.48
N GLY A 67 -10.69 -5.69 -16.81
CA GLY A 67 -10.71 -4.44 -17.57
C GLY A 67 -12.12 -3.94 -17.89
N SER A 68 -12.22 -2.69 -18.35
CA SER A 68 -13.50 -2.07 -18.74
C SER A 68 -14.25 -2.75 -19.90
N LYS A 69 -13.62 -3.73 -20.56
CA LYS A 69 -14.23 -4.48 -21.67
C LYS A 69 -15.03 -5.71 -21.21
N VAL A 70 -14.85 -6.15 -19.97
CA VAL A 70 -15.56 -7.33 -19.44
C VAL A 70 -16.75 -6.96 -18.55
N THR A 71 -17.03 -5.67 -18.41
CA THR A 71 -18.05 -5.18 -17.49
C THR A 71 -18.72 -3.95 -18.08
N SER A 72 -19.99 -3.74 -17.74
CA SER A 72 -20.66 -2.44 -17.92
C SER A 72 -20.04 -1.39 -16.98
N GLY A 73 -20.32 -0.11 -17.21
CA GLY A 73 -19.79 0.95 -16.34
C GLY A 73 -18.28 1.15 -16.44
N GLY A 74 -17.68 0.93 -17.62
CA GLY A 74 -16.23 1.01 -17.82
C GLY A 74 -15.57 2.32 -17.38
N LEU A 75 -16.28 3.44 -17.44
CA LEU A 75 -15.82 4.74 -16.91
C LEU A 75 -15.81 4.74 -15.37
N ALA A 76 -16.89 4.27 -14.73
CA ALA A 76 -16.96 4.14 -13.27
C ALA A 76 -15.89 3.16 -12.72
N LEU A 77 -15.55 2.09 -13.45
CA LEU A 77 -14.44 1.21 -13.07
C LEU A 77 -13.09 1.95 -13.10
N ARG A 78 -12.86 2.79 -14.12
CA ARG A 78 -11.61 3.58 -14.23
C ARG A 78 -11.53 4.61 -13.10
N GLU A 79 -12.61 5.31 -12.80
CA GLU A 79 -12.72 6.21 -11.66
C GLU A 79 -12.41 5.48 -10.35
N ALA A 80 -13.02 4.32 -10.12
CA ALA A 80 -12.80 3.51 -8.93
C ALA A 80 -11.33 3.10 -8.75
N LYS A 81 -10.67 2.66 -9.84
CA LYS A 81 -9.23 2.34 -9.80
C LYS A 81 -8.39 3.57 -9.45
N VAL A 82 -8.67 4.72 -10.05
CA VAL A 82 -7.92 5.95 -9.76
C VAL A 82 -8.14 6.42 -8.32
N GLN A 83 -9.36 6.36 -7.81
CA GLN A 83 -9.67 6.73 -6.43
C GLN A 83 -8.99 5.80 -5.43
N ALA A 84 -9.00 4.48 -5.68
CA ALA A 84 -8.30 3.52 -4.84
C ALA A 84 -6.79 3.76 -4.83
N ILE A 85 -6.18 4.03 -6.01
CA ILE A 85 -4.76 4.39 -6.12
C ILE A 85 -4.43 5.65 -5.31
N VAL A 86 -5.29 6.68 -5.35
CA VAL A 86 -5.08 7.92 -4.59
C VAL A 86 -5.13 7.68 -3.08
N GLU A 87 -6.09 6.89 -2.58
CA GLU A 87 -6.17 6.56 -1.16
C GLU A 87 -4.99 5.68 -0.72
N THR A 88 -4.56 4.71 -1.54
CA THR A 88 -3.34 3.93 -1.27
C THR A 88 -2.10 4.81 -1.22
N GLY A 89 -1.97 5.80 -2.11
CA GLY A 89 -0.84 6.74 -2.07
C GLY A 89 -0.75 7.52 -0.76
N LYS A 90 -1.89 7.90 -0.16
CA LYS A 90 -1.91 8.54 1.16
C LYS A 90 -1.40 7.59 2.25
N PHE A 91 -1.81 6.33 2.23
CA PHE A 91 -1.33 5.32 3.18
C PHE A 91 0.17 5.05 3.02
N LEU A 92 0.67 4.91 1.79
CA LEU A 92 2.10 4.73 1.53
C LEU A 92 2.94 5.92 1.99
N LYS A 93 2.38 7.13 2.00
CA LYS A 93 3.04 8.30 2.59
C LYS A 93 3.14 8.20 4.12
N ILE A 94 2.11 7.67 4.80
CA ILE A 94 2.16 7.42 6.25
C ILE A 94 3.24 6.38 6.56
N ILE A 95 3.32 5.30 5.79
CA ILE A 95 4.39 4.29 5.94
C ILE A 95 5.77 4.91 5.79
N GLU A 96 5.96 5.78 4.80
CA GLU A 96 7.23 6.50 4.62
C GLU A 96 7.58 7.38 5.82
N GLU A 97 6.63 8.16 6.33
CA GLU A 97 6.84 9.02 7.50
C GLU A 97 7.22 8.21 8.75
N GLU A 98 6.56 7.06 8.99
CA GLU A 98 6.90 6.18 10.11
C GLU A 98 8.24 5.46 9.91
N ALA A 99 8.54 5.00 8.70
CA ALA A 99 9.82 4.37 8.37
C ALA A 99 11.00 5.33 8.59
N LEU A 100 10.84 6.61 8.23
CA LEU A 100 11.86 7.64 8.42
C LEU A 100 12.10 7.97 9.89
N LYS A 101 11.05 7.99 10.73
CA LYS A 101 11.21 8.15 12.19
C LYS A 101 12.02 7.03 12.82
N LEU A 102 11.89 5.83 12.28
CA LEU A 102 12.58 4.63 12.77
C LEU A 102 13.89 4.35 12.04
N LYS A 103 14.34 5.19 11.11
CA LYS A 103 15.48 4.89 10.24
C LYS A 103 16.74 4.47 11.01
N GLU A 104 17.07 5.19 12.08
CA GLU A 104 18.30 4.97 12.85
C GLU A 104 18.11 4.04 14.07
N THR A 105 16.87 3.84 14.52
CA THR A 105 16.57 3.13 15.79
C THR A 105 15.66 1.92 15.62
N GLY A 106 15.08 1.74 14.43
CA GLY A 106 14.13 0.69 14.12
C GLY A 106 14.82 -0.64 13.91
N ASN A 107 14.15 -1.71 14.33
CA ASN A 107 14.60 -3.08 14.08
C ASN A 107 13.90 -3.69 12.84
N SER A 108 14.46 -4.79 12.34
CA SER A 108 13.96 -5.49 11.16
C SER A 108 12.50 -5.93 11.27
N GLY A 109 12.06 -6.33 12.47
CA GLY A 109 10.67 -6.74 12.72
C GLY A 109 9.67 -5.61 12.50
N GLN A 110 10.03 -4.37 12.83
CA GLN A 110 9.18 -3.20 12.59
C GLN A 110 9.04 -2.90 11.10
N PHE A 111 10.14 -2.94 10.34
CA PHE A 111 10.11 -2.71 8.90
C PHE A 111 9.35 -3.83 8.18
N LEU A 112 9.50 -5.07 8.62
CA LEU A 112 8.74 -6.20 8.09
C LEU A 112 7.23 -6.04 8.36
N ALA A 113 6.83 -5.64 9.56
CA ALA A 113 5.42 -5.39 9.87
C ALA A 113 4.83 -4.27 8.99
N MET A 114 5.57 -3.18 8.75
CA MET A 114 5.14 -2.14 7.82
C MET A 114 5.00 -2.66 6.38
N PHE A 115 5.91 -3.54 5.95
CA PHE A 115 5.84 -4.18 4.64
C PHE A 115 4.63 -5.10 4.50
N ASP A 116 4.34 -5.90 5.51
CA ASP A 116 3.15 -6.77 5.54
C ASP A 116 1.87 -5.94 5.40
N LEU A 117 1.77 -4.81 6.10
CA LEU A 117 0.66 -3.87 5.95
C LEU A 117 0.56 -3.30 4.53
N MET A 118 1.68 -2.96 3.88
CA MET A 118 1.68 -2.54 2.48
C MET A 118 1.18 -3.66 1.56
N LEU A 119 1.59 -4.91 1.78
CA LEU A 119 1.15 -6.05 0.98
C LEU A 119 -0.35 -6.33 1.14
N GLU A 120 -0.88 -6.25 2.36
CA GLU A 120 -2.32 -6.39 2.63
C GLU A 120 -3.15 -5.31 1.94
N VAL A 121 -2.70 -4.06 2.00
CA VAL A 121 -3.37 -2.95 1.29
C VAL A 121 -3.33 -3.17 -0.21
N VAL A 122 -2.17 -3.57 -0.74
CA VAL A 122 -2.00 -3.85 -2.16
C VAL A 122 -2.90 -5.01 -2.62
N GLU A 123 -3.05 -6.06 -1.82
CA GLU A 123 -3.99 -7.17 -2.08
C GLU A 123 -5.44 -6.68 -2.12
N SER A 124 -5.83 -5.78 -1.23
CA SER A 124 -7.19 -5.24 -1.24
C SER A 124 -7.51 -4.45 -2.52
N LEU A 125 -6.51 -3.97 -3.28
CA LEU A 125 -6.75 -3.34 -4.58
C LEU A 125 -7.25 -4.31 -5.65
N GLU A 126 -7.12 -5.63 -5.44
CA GLU A 126 -7.69 -6.62 -6.34
C GLU A 126 -9.22 -6.54 -6.39
N ASP A 127 -9.86 -6.09 -5.30
CA ASP A 127 -11.31 -5.87 -5.21
C ASP A 127 -11.85 -4.84 -6.20
N VAL A 128 -11.01 -3.89 -6.62
CA VAL A 128 -11.33 -2.89 -7.65
C VAL A 128 -10.70 -3.24 -9.01
N GLY A 129 -10.18 -4.47 -9.16
CA GLY A 129 -9.61 -4.99 -10.40
C GLY A 129 -8.17 -4.58 -10.68
N ILE A 130 -7.40 -4.16 -9.67
CA ILE A 130 -5.96 -3.94 -9.79
C ILE A 130 -5.25 -5.19 -9.28
N ILE A 131 -5.01 -6.14 -10.19
CA ILE A 131 -4.61 -7.50 -9.86
C ILE A 131 -3.10 -7.76 -9.94
N GLY A 132 -2.61 -8.72 -9.15
CA GLY A 132 -1.26 -9.27 -9.26
C GLY A 132 -0.16 -8.35 -8.76
N LEU A 133 -0.52 -7.25 -8.09
CA LEU A 133 0.43 -6.28 -7.57
C LEU A 133 1.23 -6.87 -6.39
N LYS A 134 0.54 -7.54 -5.44
CA LYS A 134 1.16 -8.23 -4.30
C LYS A 134 2.20 -9.25 -4.76
N ALA A 135 1.86 -10.10 -5.73
CA ALA A 135 2.75 -11.12 -6.26
C ALA A 135 4.04 -10.53 -6.87
N ARG A 136 3.94 -9.41 -7.61
CA ARG A 136 5.12 -8.74 -8.20
C ARG A 136 6.02 -8.13 -7.13
N VAL A 137 5.43 -7.44 -6.15
CA VAL A 137 6.17 -6.85 -5.04
C VAL A 137 6.90 -7.93 -4.24
N LEU A 138 6.23 -9.05 -3.95
CA LEU A 138 6.84 -10.20 -3.28
C LEU A 138 8.00 -10.81 -4.06
N GLU A 139 7.83 -10.99 -5.38
CA GLU A 139 8.89 -11.52 -6.24
C GLU A 139 10.13 -10.63 -6.22
N GLU A 140 9.93 -9.31 -6.32
CA GLU A 140 11.02 -8.33 -6.29
C GLU A 140 11.70 -8.24 -4.90
N SER A 141 10.95 -8.49 -3.81
CA SER A 141 11.49 -8.48 -2.45
C SER A 141 12.26 -9.76 -2.06
N LYS A 142 12.15 -10.85 -2.82
CA LYS A 142 12.89 -12.10 -2.52
C LYS A 142 14.41 -11.89 -2.42
N ASN A 143 14.95 -11.07 -3.32
CA ASN A 143 16.38 -10.77 -3.37
C ASN A 143 16.75 -9.53 -2.52
N ASN A 144 15.76 -8.84 -1.95
CA ASN A 144 15.94 -7.64 -1.15
C ASN A 144 15.07 -7.72 0.12
N PRO A 145 15.45 -8.57 1.11
CA PRO A 145 14.68 -8.73 2.33
C PRO A 145 14.43 -7.38 3.03
N ILE A 146 13.21 -7.18 3.53
CA ILE A 146 12.80 -5.93 4.17
C ILE A 146 13.27 -5.92 5.62
N ASN A 147 14.54 -5.55 5.83
CA ASN A 147 15.17 -5.50 7.14
C ASN A 147 15.69 -4.11 7.54
N THR A 148 15.61 -3.11 6.65
CA THR A 148 15.95 -1.71 6.93
C THR A 148 14.90 -0.75 6.38
N ALA A 149 14.92 0.50 6.86
CA ALA A 149 14.08 1.57 6.33
C ALA A 149 14.31 1.80 4.83
N GLU A 150 15.55 1.77 4.35
CA GLU A 150 15.88 1.95 2.93
C GLU A 150 15.25 0.86 2.05
N ARG A 151 15.28 -0.39 2.53
CA ARG A 151 14.65 -1.51 1.81
C ARG A 151 13.14 -1.39 1.79
N LEU A 152 12.53 -0.97 2.90
CA LEU A 152 11.10 -0.69 2.99
C LEU A 152 10.68 0.44 2.04
N LEU A 153 11.43 1.55 2.01
CA LEU A 153 11.17 2.68 1.12
C LEU A 153 11.38 2.33 -0.36
N ALA A 154 12.33 1.45 -0.68
CA ALA A 154 12.49 0.92 -2.03
C ALA A 154 11.27 0.09 -2.45
N ALA A 155 10.76 -0.78 -1.57
CA ALA A 155 9.55 -1.56 -1.82
C ALA A 155 8.30 -0.68 -1.98
N LYS A 156 8.16 0.36 -1.15
CA LYS A 156 7.13 1.40 -1.32
C LYS A 156 7.22 2.05 -2.70
N ALA A 157 8.41 2.49 -3.12
CA ALA A 157 8.60 3.13 -4.42
C ALA A 157 8.26 2.19 -5.58
N GLN A 158 8.54 0.88 -5.44
CA GLN A 158 8.11 -0.14 -6.42
C GLN A 158 6.59 -0.21 -6.53
N ILE A 159 5.87 -0.24 -5.40
CA ILE A 159 4.40 -0.19 -5.38
C ILE A 159 3.90 1.08 -6.07
N GLU A 160 4.44 2.25 -5.71
CA GLU A 160 4.03 3.54 -6.30
C GLU A 160 4.24 3.58 -7.81
N ASN A 161 5.38 3.08 -8.30
CA ASN A 161 5.66 3.00 -9.73
C ASN A 161 4.67 2.10 -10.47
N GLN A 162 4.35 0.93 -9.90
CA GLN A 162 3.38 0.01 -10.50
C GLN A 162 1.95 0.61 -10.48
N LEU A 163 1.56 1.29 -9.39
CA LEU A 163 0.28 1.99 -9.32
C LEU A 163 0.20 3.16 -10.31
N LYS A 164 1.31 3.89 -10.54
CA LYS A 164 1.40 4.94 -11.56
C LYS A 164 1.11 4.39 -12.95
N VAL A 165 1.73 3.26 -13.31
CA VAL A 165 1.47 2.57 -14.60
C VAL A 165 0.00 2.16 -14.73
N VAL A 166 -0.64 1.71 -13.64
CA VAL A 166 -2.07 1.40 -13.65
C VAL A 166 -2.89 2.67 -13.83
N LYS A 167 -2.57 3.76 -13.13
CA LYS A 167 -3.27 5.05 -13.21
C LYS A 167 -3.23 5.62 -14.63
N GLU A 168 -2.07 5.62 -15.28
CA GLU A 168 -1.89 6.11 -16.66
C GLU A 168 -2.78 5.34 -17.65
N LYS A 169 -2.95 4.02 -17.46
CA LYS A 169 -3.82 3.20 -18.31
C LYS A 169 -5.31 3.56 -18.18
N GLN A 170 -5.73 4.26 -17.12
CA GLN A 170 -7.13 4.60 -16.91
C GLN A 170 -7.62 5.73 -17.81
N ASN A 171 -6.72 6.58 -18.34
CA ASN A 171 -7.03 7.61 -19.37
C ASN A 171 -8.30 8.42 -19.09
N ILE A 172 -8.50 8.90 -17.84
CA ILE A 172 -9.74 9.62 -17.46
C ILE A 172 -9.90 10.93 -18.23
N GLU A 173 -8.80 11.61 -18.56
CA GLU A 173 -8.83 12.87 -19.33
C GLU A 173 -9.27 12.67 -20.78
N ASN A 174 -9.03 11.50 -21.37
CA ASN A 174 -9.44 11.16 -22.73
C ASN A 174 -10.82 10.48 -22.70
N GLY A 175 -11.86 11.21 -22.25
CA GLY A 175 -13.25 10.77 -22.06
C GLY A 175 -13.99 10.23 -23.30
N GLY A 176 -13.32 9.65 -24.27
CA GLY A 176 -13.89 9.05 -25.46
C GLY A 176 -13.41 7.61 -25.63
N GLU A 177 -14.37 6.73 -25.87
CA GLU A 177 -14.14 5.48 -26.56
C GLU A 177 -13.11 5.69 -27.68
N LYS A 178 -11.94 5.04 -27.61
CA LYS A 178 -11.22 4.72 -28.84
C LYS A 178 -12.14 3.79 -29.62
N LYS A 179 -13.02 4.36 -30.46
CA LYS A 179 -13.67 3.66 -31.56
C LYS A 179 -12.53 3.04 -32.35
N ASN A 180 -12.33 1.74 -32.18
CA ASN A 180 -11.46 0.98 -33.04
C ASN A 180 -12.07 1.02 -34.44
N ASN A 181 -11.65 2.00 -35.25
CA ASN A 181 -11.61 1.85 -36.69
C ASN A 181 -10.62 0.72 -37.01
N LYS A 182 -11.04 -0.53 -36.78
CA LYS A 182 -10.53 -1.66 -37.56
C LYS A 182 -11.22 -1.56 -38.91
N SER A 183 -10.70 -0.65 -39.72
CA SER A 183 -10.87 -0.62 -41.15
C SER A 183 -10.67 -2.04 -41.67
N LYS A 184 -11.70 -2.56 -42.33
CA LYS A 184 -11.67 -3.74 -43.18
C LYS A 184 -10.38 -3.75 -44.00
N LYS A 185 -9.42 -4.60 -43.68
CA LYS A 185 -8.39 -4.99 -44.64
C LYS A 185 -9.00 -6.10 -45.49
N LYS A 186 -9.71 -5.68 -46.54
CA LYS A 186 -10.06 -6.51 -47.69
C LYS A 186 -8.75 -7.06 -48.28
N LYS A 187 -8.62 -8.38 -48.31
CA LYS A 187 -8.39 -9.15 -49.54
C LYS A 187 -8.87 -10.57 -49.28
#